data_AF-A0A4S2BD05-F1
#
_entry.id   AF-A0A4S2BD05-F1
#
_cell.length_a   1.000
_cell.length_b   1.000
_cell.length_c   1.000
_cell.angle_alpha   90.00
_cell.angle_beta   90.00
_cell.angle_gamma   90.00
#
_symmetry.space_group_name_H-M   'P 1'
#
loop_
_entity.id
_entity.type
_entity.pdbx_description
1 polymer ?
#
loop_
_entity_poly.entity_id
_entity_poly.type
_entity_poly.pdbx_seq_one_letter_code
_entity_poly.pdbx_strand_id
1 'polypeptide(L)'
;MNIKNESSKLMFKVSLLAISLFIMMSAVISPALPLIERAFPNIARVNVELLTTIPNLGQIIGLILNPFLVRKIGKKRVIILGLAIIGITGTLPVIINNFWLIFFLRILLGVGVGIYNSLAVSLLMSIYHNNDVELNQMLGFQNIMNDIGYIVSSLLICYLVTLSWHAVFWVYIFAIPILFMFQKFVKVPKVQHTHNKEHFSLTNLKGKFNSTIIIISIITLLIYIFYMALAYKLPAFIIKFHLGNESTASFMLAVIAIMGIPCGMSFNWLYNRLNKWIWPICLLLNATGFFLISISRDFGILVVGCVILGLGFGLVMPYIFKWISNSAPAKWENLDTTLCLVMMDGGCVASPYVISLITKNSESALLSSAIFFGILMIIEIIAIIIQKYSTKKASV
;
A
#
# COMPACT_ATOMS: atom_id res chain seq x y z
N MET A 1 -37.16 -5.91 -2.48
CA MET A 1 -36.30 -7.02 -2.91
C MET A 1 -35.20 -7.18 -1.86
N ASN A 2 -35.16 -8.31 -1.16
CA ASN A 2 -34.46 -8.48 0.11
C ASN A 2 -32.93 -8.56 -0.12
N ILE A 3 -32.17 -7.54 0.32
CA ILE A 3 -30.71 -7.43 0.09
C ILE A 3 -29.96 -8.67 0.60
N LYS A 4 -30.49 -9.32 1.65
CA LYS A 4 -29.99 -10.57 2.23
C LYS A 4 -29.86 -11.73 1.23
N ASN A 5 -30.76 -11.82 0.24
CA ASN A 5 -30.70 -12.85 -0.83
C ASN A 5 -29.82 -12.46 -2.02
N GLU A 6 -29.45 -11.17 -2.14
CA GLU A 6 -28.54 -10.72 -3.20
C GLU A 6 -27.08 -10.70 -2.74
N SER A 7 -26.80 -10.40 -1.46
CA SER A 7 -25.44 -10.41 -0.91
C SER A 7 -24.80 -11.80 -0.87
N SER A 8 -25.60 -12.86 -0.82
CA SER A 8 -25.12 -14.24 -0.89
C SER A 8 -24.72 -14.69 -2.29
N LYS A 9 -25.13 -13.97 -3.35
CA LYS A 9 -24.82 -14.35 -4.74
C LYS A 9 -23.33 -14.15 -5.02
N LEU A 10 -22.71 -15.14 -5.66
CA LEU A 10 -21.29 -15.09 -6.04
C LEU A 10 -20.93 -13.80 -6.81
N MET A 11 -21.74 -13.41 -7.79
CA MET A 11 -21.50 -12.21 -8.60
C MET A 11 -21.53 -10.91 -7.78
N PHE A 12 -22.30 -10.86 -6.69
CA PHE A 12 -22.28 -9.71 -5.77
C PHE A 12 -20.97 -9.65 -5.02
N LYS A 13 -20.55 -10.77 -4.41
CA LYS A 13 -19.28 -10.88 -3.65
C LYS A 13 -18.08 -10.55 -4.53
N VAL A 14 -17.99 -11.15 -5.71
CA VAL A 14 -16.91 -10.90 -6.68
C VAL A 14 -16.89 -9.43 -7.09
N SER A 15 -18.03 -8.83 -7.44
CA SER A 15 -18.07 -7.42 -7.86
C SER A 15 -17.71 -6.45 -6.72
N LEU A 16 -18.10 -6.79 -5.49
CA LEU A 16 -17.79 -5.98 -4.31
C LEU A 16 -16.31 -6.08 -3.94
N LEU A 17 -15.70 -7.26 -4.06
CA LEU A 17 -14.28 -7.50 -3.79
C LEU A 17 -13.39 -6.98 -4.93
N ALA A 18 -13.85 -6.98 -6.18
CA ALA A 18 -13.05 -6.55 -7.34
C ALA A 18 -12.62 -5.07 -7.26
N ILE A 19 -13.35 -4.21 -6.54
CA ILE A 19 -12.95 -2.80 -6.37
C ILE A 19 -11.62 -2.66 -5.60
N SER A 20 -11.25 -3.69 -4.83
CA SER A 20 -9.99 -3.71 -4.06
C SER A 20 -8.74 -3.91 -4.90
N LEU A 21 -8.87 -4.44 -6.12
CA LEU A 21 -7.73 -4.71 -7.00
C LEU A 21 -6.85 -3.47 -7.25
N PHE A 22 -7.43 -2.27 -7.30
CA PHE A 22 -6.68 -1.05 -7.62
C PHE A 22 -6.01 -0.37 -6.43
N ILE A 23 -6.29 -0.77 -5.19
CA ILE A 23 -5.84 -0.04 -3.99
C ILE A 23 -4.31 -0.03 -3.91
N MET A 24 -3.63 -1.12 -4.28
CA MET A 24 -2.17 -1.23 -4.23
C MET A 24 -1.47 -1.02 -5.57
N MET A 25 -2.22 -0.70 -6.64
CA MET A 25 -1.66 -0.53 -7.98
C MET A 25 -0.96 0.83 -8.19
N SER A 26 -0.78 1.67 -7.16
CA SER A 26 -0.11 2.95 -7.33
C SER A 26 1.35 2.77 -7.78
N ALA A 27 2.09 1.83 -7.20
CA ALA A 27 3.52 1.67 -7.53
C ALA A 27 3.81 0.79 -8.76
N VAL A 28 2.80 0.13 -9.34
CA VAL A 28 3.00 -0.98 -10.29
C VAL A 28 3.72 -0.58 -11.59
N ILE A 29 3.66 0.70 -11.99
CA ILE A 29 4.31 1.21 -13.20
C ILE A 29 5.83 1.36 -13.07
N SER A 30 6.40 1.12 -11.89
CA SER A 30 7.80 1.41 -11.61
C SER A 30 8.82 0.71 -12.52
N PRO A 31 8.57 -0.51 -13.06
CA PRO A 31 9.49 -1.14 -14.01
C PRO A 31 9.73 -0.32 -15.28
N ALA A 32 8.80 0.57 -15.66
CA ALA A 32 8.96 1.45 -16.82
C ALA A 32 9.77 2.73 -16.52
N LEU A 33 10.09 3.05 -15.26
CA LEU A 33 10.80 4.28 -14.93
C LEU A 33 12.11 4.48 -15.69
N PRO A 34 12.97 3.46 -15.89
CA PRO A 34 14.20 3.63 -16.66
C PRO A 34 13.93 4.05 -18.12
N LEU A 35 12.82 3.59 -18.70
CA LEU A 35 12.40 3.98 -20.06
C LEU A 35 11.80 5.39 -20.08
N ILE A 36 11.02 5.75 -19.05
CA ILE A 36 10.45 7.10 -18.89
C ILE A 36 11.58 8.12 -18.67
N GLU A 37 12.59 7.79 -17.88
CA GLU A 37 13.76 8.64 -17.63
C GLU A 37 14.51 8.94 -18.94
N ARG A 38 14.67 7.93 -19.81
CA ARG A 38 15.26 8.11 -21.15
C ARG A 38 14.37 8.94 -22.09
N ALA A 39 13.04 8.81 -21.99
CA ALA A 39 12.10 9.56 -22.82
C ALA A 39 12.01 11.05 -22.43
N PHE A 40 12.32 11.38 -21.17
CA PHE A 40 12.25 12.75 -20.64
C PHE A 40 13.60 13.20 -20.05
N PRO A 41 14.66 13.35 -20.87
CA PRO A 41 16.01 13.63 -20.38
C PRO A 41 16.16 14.99 -19.67
N ASN A 42 15.25 15.93 -19.95
CA ASN A 42 15.25 17.27 -19.34
C ASN A 42 14.55 17.31 -17.97
N ILE A 43 13.96 16.20 -17.52
CA ILE A 43 13.26 16.12 -16.23
C ILE A 43 14.19 15.51 -15.19
N ALA A 44 14.28 16.13 -14.02
CA ALA A 44 15.06 15.60 -12.92
C ALA A 44 14.60 14.17 -12.54
N ARG A 45 15.54 13.24 -12.37
CA ARG A 45 15.28 11.83 -12.04
C ARG A 45 14.33 11.65 -10.84
N VAL A 46 14.46 12.48 -9.80
CA VAL A 46 13.58 12.42 -8.63
C VAL A 46 12.11 12.63 -8.99
N ASN A 47 11.82 13.45 -10.01
CA ASN A 47 10.45 13.68 -10.49
C ASN A 47 9.92 12.46 -11.26
N VAL A 48 10.78 11.79 -12.02
CA VAL A 48 10.43 10.52 -12.68
C VAL A 48 10.13 9.46 -11.62
N GLU A 49 10.97 9.34 -10.59
CA GLU A 49 10.75 8.43 -9.46
C GLU A 49 9.43 8.73 -8.71
N LEU A 50 9.09 10.01 -8.54
CA LEU A 50 7.80 10.44 -7.98
C LEU A 50 6.59 9.95 -8.78
N LEU A 51 6.68 9.64 -10.07
CA LEU A 51 5.53 9.09 -10.80
C LEU A 51 4.99 7.81 -10.15
N THR A 52 5.84 7.06 -9.44
CA THR A 52 5.47 5.85 -8.70
C THR A 52 4.71 6.16 -7.41
N THR A 53 5.05 7.26 -6.73
CA THR A 53 4.56 7.55 -5.36
C THR A 53 3.58 8.71 -5.29
N ILE A 54 3.55 9.59 -6.29
CA ILE A 54 2.67 10.76 -6.36
C ILE A 54 1.16 10.41 -6.32
N PRO A 55 0.67 9.24 -6.77
CA PRO A 55 -0.73 8.89 -6.52
C PRO A 55 -1.07 8.87 -5.03
N ASN A 56 -0.13 8.57 -4.13
CA ASN A 56 -0.42 8.52 -2.70
C ASN A 56 -0.75 9.92 -2.13
N LEU A 57 -0.25 11.00 -2.75
CA LEU A 57 -0.72 12.36 -2.45
C LEU A 57 -2.19 12.52 -2.84
N GLY A 58 -2.55 12.02 -4.02
CA GLY A 58 -3.94 11.96 -4.46
C GLY A 58 -4.82 11.12 -3.52
N GLN A 59 -4.31 10.01 -2.99
CA GLN A 59 -5.04 9.17 -2.03
C GLN A 59 -5.39 9.94 -0.76
N ILE A 60 -4.44 10.70 -0.19
CA ILE A 60 -4.67 11.58 0.96
C ILE A 60 -5.77 12.61 0.64
N ILE A 61 -5.69 13.26 -0.52
CA ILE A 61 -6.71 14.23 -0.96
C ILE A 61 -8.08 13.55 -1.07
N GLY A 62 -8.14 12.38 -1.73
CA GLY A 62 -9.36 11.60 -1.90
C GLY A 62 -9.98 11.17 -0.56
N LEU A 63 -9.15 10.77 0.40
CA LEU A 63 -9.58 10.40 1.75
C LEU A 63 -10.26 11.57 2.48
N ILE A 64 -9.71 12.79 2.35
CA ILE A 64 -10.28 14.01 2.93
C ILE A 64 -11.60 14.41 2.24
N LEU A 65 -11.69 14.23 0.92
CA LEU A 65 -12.89 14.57 0.12
C LEU A 65 -14.03 13.55 0.29
N ASN A 66 -13.71 12.29 0.60
CA ASN A 66 -14.67 11.19 0.67
C ASN A 66 -15.91 11.50 1.52
N PRO A 67 -15.81 11.96 2.79
CA PRO A 67 -16.98 12.22 3.62
C PRO A 67 -17.97 13.20 3.00
N PHE A 68 -17.47 14.24 2.34
CA PHE A 68 -18.29 15.24 1.66
C PHE A 68 -19.01 14.65 0.44
N LEU A 69 -18.26 13.91 -0.40
CA LEU A 69 -18.82 13.25 -1.59
C LEU A 69 -19.88 12.20 -1.21
N VAL A 70 -19.63 11.41 -0.17
CA VAL A 70 -20.58 10.40 0.31
C VAL A 70 -21.88 11.05 0.78
N ARG A 71 -21.82 12.19 1.48
CA ARG A 71 -23.02 12.94 1.87
C ARG A 71 -23.79 13.49 0.67
N LYS A 72 -23.08 13.96 -0.35
CA LYS A 72 -23.70 14.62 -1.53
C LYS A 72 -24.32 13.62 -2.52
N ILE A 73 -23.61 12.53 -2.84
CA ILE A 73 -24.01 11.60 -3.91
C ILE A 73 -24.20 10.15 -3.45
N GLY A 74 -23.86 9.82 -2.20
CA GLY A 74 -24.03 8.47 -1.63
C GLY A 74 -22.89 7.49 -1.97
N LYS A 75 -22.67 6.49 -1.09
CA LYS A 75 -21.53 5.55 -1.17
C LYS A 75 -21.36 4.89 -2.55
N LYS A 76 -22.46 4.37 -3.14
CA LYS A 76 -22.40 3.67 -4.43
C LYS A 76 -21.87 4.57 -5.55
N ARG A 77 -22.33 5.82 -5.63
CA ARG A 77 -21.90 6.76 -6.67
C ARG A 77 -20.47 7.23 -6.47
N VAL A 78 -20.02 7.38 -5.22
CA VAL A 78 -18.62 7.69 -4.92
C VAL A 78 -17.68 6.58 -5.39
N ILE A 79 -18.02 5.30 -5.18
CA ILE A 79 -17.20 4.18 -5.67
C ILE A 79 -17.15 4.16 -7.19
N ILE A 80 -18.31 4.32 -7.86
CA ILE A 80 -18.37 4.39 -9.34
C ILE A 80 -17.52 5.57 -9.85
N LEU A 81 -17.61 6.73 -9.20
CA LEU A 81 -16.79 7.89 -9.54
C LEU A 81 -15.30 7.59 -9.40
N GLY A 82 -14.89 6.93 -8.32
CA GLY A 82 -13.48 6.56 -8.08
C GLY A 82 -12.95 5.61 -9.14
N LEU A 83 -13.71 4.55 -9.45
CA LEU A 83 -13.37 3.62 -10.53
C LEU A 83 -13.31 4.30 -11.90
N ALA A 84 -14.21 5.26 -12.17
CA ALA A 84 -14.21 6.01 -13.42
C ALA A 84 -12.96 6.89 -13.53
N ILE A 85 -12.60 7.59 -12.45
CA ILE A 85 -11.38 8.41 -12.38
C ILE A 85 -10.17 7.52 -12.65
N ILE A 86 -10.03 6.38 -11.96
CA ILE A 86 -8.90 5.45 -12.17
C ILE A 86 -8.84 4.96 -13.61
N GLY A 87 -9.96 4.50 -14.18
CA GLY A 87 -9.99 3.97 -15.55
C GLY A 87 -9.60 5.02 -16.59
N ILE A 88 -10.06 6.26 -16.42
CA ILE A 88 -9.75 7.36 -17.34
C ILE A 88 -8.31 7.84 -17.13
N THR A 89 -7.96 8.29 -15.92
CA THR A 89 -6.68 8.95 -15.68
C THR A 89 -5.51 7.97 -15.60
N GLY A 90 -5.77 6.69 -15.29
CA GLY A 90 -4.77 5.63 -15.34
C GLY A 90 -4.44 5.18 -16.76
N THR A 91 -5.42 5.14 -17.66
CA THR A 91 -5.22 4.67 -19.04
C THR A 91 -4.80 5.80 -19.97
N LEU A 92 -5.26 7.04 -19.74
CA LEU A 92 -4.96 8.17 -20.62
C LEU A 92 -3.46 8.39 -20.90
N PRO A 93 -2.52 8.16 -19.96
CA PRO A 93 -1.09 8.24 -20.22
C PRO A 93 -0.56 7.34 -21.35
N VAL A 94 -1.31 6.33 -21.81
CA VAL A 94 -0.95 5.50 -22.98
C VAL A 94 -0.70 6.32 -24.24
N ILE A 95 -1.38 7.47 -24.40
CA ILE A 95 -1.29 8.31 -25.60
C ILE A 95 -0.69 9.69 -25.33
N ILE A 96 -0.26 9.97 -24.10
CA ILE A 96 0.23 11.28 -23.69
C ILE A 96 1.76 11.28 -23.65
N ASN A 97 2.37 12.22 -24.38
CA ASN A 97 3.83 12.43 -24.41
C ASN A 97 4.30 13.63 -23.56
N ASN A 98 3.43 14.19 -22.70
CA ASN A 98 3.79 15.31 -21.82
C ASN A 98 3.96 14.81 -20.38
N PHE A 99 5.19 14.92 -19.85
CA PHE A 99 5.54 14.47 -18.50
C PHE A 99 4.64 15.06 -17.41
N TRP A 100 4.43 16.38 -17.41
CA TRP A 100 3.66 17.05 -16.37
C TRP A 100 2.17 16.73 -16.43
N LEU A 101 1.65 16.47 -17.62
CA LEU A 101 0.28 15.97 -17.77
C LEU A 101 0.16 14.54 -17.23
N ILE A 102 1.12 13.64 -17.50
CA ILE A 102 1.16 12.31 -16.87
C ILE A 102 1.22 12.45 -15.35
N PHE A 103 2.10 13.31 -14.85
CA PHE A 103 2.25 13.58 -13.42
C PHE A 103 0.93 14.02 -12.76
N PHE A 104 0.20 14.94 -13.40
CA PHE A 104 -1.11 15.38 -12.94
C PHE A 104 -2.16 14.26 -12.97
N LEU A 105 -2.19 13.47 -14.05
CA LEU A 105 -3.09 12.31 -14.17
C LEU A 105 -2.83 11.26 -13.09
N ARG A 106 -1.57 11.10 -12.65
CA ARG A 106 -1.19 10.22 -11.54
C ARG A 106 -1.72 10.72 -10.19
N ILE A 107 -1.74 12.03 -9.95
CA ILE A 107 -2.41 12.60 -8.78
C ILE A 107 -3.90 12.29 -8.82
N LEU A 108 -4.56 12.52 -9.97
CA LEU A 108 -5.99 12.24 -10.12
C LEU A 108 -6.31 10.75 -9.95
N LEU A 109 -5.46 9.85 -10.46
CA LEU A 109 -5.60 8.42 -10.21
C LEU A 109 -5.60 8.12 -8.72
N GLY A 110 -4.69 8.74 -7.98
CA GLY A 110 -4.64 8.68 -6.53
C GLY A 110 -5.92 9.16 -5.85
N VAL A 111 -6.48 10.30 -6.30
CA VAL A 111 -7.78 10.80 -5.81
C VAL A 111 -8.87 9.77 -6.04
N GLY A 112 -8.89 9.15 -7.23
CA GLY A 112 -9.81 8.06 -7.56
C GLY A 112 -9.76 6.91 -6.56
N VAL A 113 -8.57 6.43 -6.20
CA VAL A 113 -8.37 5.39 -5.17
C VAL A 113 -8.81 5.89 -3.79
N GLY A 114 -8.33 7.07 -3.37
CA GLY A 114 -8.57 7.63 -2.04
C GLY A 114 -10.05 7.87 -1.73
N ILE A 115 -10.86 8.27 -2.72
CA ILE A 115 -12.28 8.54 -2.48
C ILE A 115 -13.10 7.28 -2.21
N TYR A 116 -12.63 6.07 -2.54
CA TYR A 116 -13.42 4.86 -2.27
C TYR A 116 -12.72 3.78 -1.43
N ASN A 117 -11.40 3.86 -1.23
CA ASN A 117 -10.65 2.88 -0.43
C ASN A 117 -11.34 2.61 0.93
N SER A 118 -11.66 3.66 1.68
CA SER A 118 -12.37 3.55 2.97
C SER A 118 -13.82 3.04 2.84
N LEU A 119 -14.45 3.19 1.66
CA LEU A 119 -15.80 2.68 1.39
C LEU A 119 -15.83 1.19 1.11
N ALA A 120 -14.76 0.61 0.58
CA ALA A 120 -14.69 -0.83 0.34
C ALA A 120 -14.87 -1.61 1.65
N VAL A 121 -14.09 -1.24 2.67
CA VAL A 121 -14.20 -1.83 4.02
C VAL A 121 -15.53 -1.45 4.69
N SER A 122 -15.95 -0.18 4.60
CA SER A 122 -17.22 0.27 5.18
C SER A 122 -18.45 -0.44 4.60
N LEU A 123 -18.45 -0.78 3.31
CA LEU A 123 -19.54 -1.54 2.69
C LEU A 123 -19.60 -2.97 3.20
N LEU A 124 -18.45 -3.64 3.34
CA LEU A 124 -18.39 -4.99 3.90
C LEU A 124 -18.95 -5.02 5.31
N MET A 125 -18.49 -4.10 6.18
CA MET A 125 -19.03 -3.95 7.54
C MET A 125 -20.54 -3.68 7.52
N SER A 126 -21.03 -2.79 6.66
CA SER A 126 -22.46 -2.48 6.58
C SER A 126 -23.31 -3.64 6.10
N ILE A 127 -22.83 -4.45 5.15
CA ILE A 127 -23.60 -5.55 4.54
C ILE A 127 -23.59 -6.79 5.45
N TYR A 128 -22.45 -7.09 6.08
CA TYR A 128 -22.25 -8.34 6.84
C TYR A 128 -22.24 -8.15 8.37
N HIS A 129 -22.64 -6.98 8.90
CA HIS A 129 -22.65 -6.69 10.35
C HIS A 129 -23.37 -7.71 11.24
N ASN A 130 -24.30 -8.50 10.70
CA ASN A 130 -25.05 -9.52 11.46
C ASN A 130 -24.40 -10.91 11.44
N ASN A 131 -23.25 -11.07 10.77
CA ASN A 131 -22.57 -12.36 10.59
C ASN A 131 -21.05 -12.16 10.66
N ASP A 132 -20.49 -12.18 11.87
CA ASP A 132 -19.06 -11.94 12.11
C ASP A 132 -18.15 -12.91 11.36
N VAL A 133 -18.56 -14.18 11.22
CA VAL A 133 -17.80 -15.19 10.49
C VAL A 133 -17.67 -14.79 9.01
N GLU A 134 -18.77 -14.43 8.37
CA GLU A 134 -18.76 -14.02 6.96
C GLU A 134 -18.11 -12.65 6.75
N LEU A 135 -18.28 -11.71 7.68
CA LEU A 135 -17.59 -10.42 7.66
C LEU A 135 -16.07 -10.59 7.68
N ASN A 136 -15.55 -11.38 8.63
CA ASN A 136 -14.12 -11.65 8.74
C ASN A 136 -13.56 -12.35 7.50
N GLN A 137 -14.31 -13.29 6.91
CA GLN A 137 -13.95 -13.92 5.64
C GLN A 137 -13.88 -12.92 4.49
N MET A 138 -14.87 -12.05 4.35
CA MET A 138 -14.89 -11.04 3.27
C MET A 138 -13.80 -9.99 3.45
N LEU A 139 -13.49 -9.57 4.67
CA LEU A 139 -12.34 -8.69 4.96
C LEU A 139 -11.01 -9.38 4.62
N GLY A 140 -10.89 -10.68 4.91
CA GLY A 140 -9.75 -11.49 4.47
C GLY A 140 -9.60 -11.51 2.95
N PHE A 141 -10.69 -11.79 2.20
CA PHE A 141 -10.66 -11.76 0.74
C PHE A 141 -10.38 -10.38 0.18
N GLN A 142 -10.86 -9.32 0.83
CA GLN A 142 -10.59 -7.93 0.42
C GLN A 142 -9.08 -7.64 0.43
N ASN A 143 -8.37 -8.06 1.48
CA ASN A 143 -6.92 -7.90 1.56
C ASN A 143 -6.21 -8.70 0.47
N ILE A 144 -6.61 -9.96 0.25
CA ILE A 144 -6.06 -10.81 -0.81
C ILE A 144 -6.29 -10.18 -2.19
N MET A 145 -7.45 -9.58 -2.44
CA MET A 145 -7.71 -8.89 -3.71
C MET A 145 -6.78 -7.70 -3.92
N ASN A 146 -6.40 -6.97 -2.87
CA ASN A 146 -5.42 -5.88 -3.01
C ASN A 146 -4.09 -6.42 -3.57
N ASP A 147 -3.59 -7.52 -3.00
CA ASP A 147 -2.33 -8.15 -3.42
C ASP A 147 -2.44 -8.77 -4.81
N ILE A 148 -3.55 -9.47 -5.11
CA ILE A 148 -3.81 -10.03 -6.45
C ILE A 148 -3.79 -8.93 -7.51
N GLY A 149 -4.41 -7.78 -7.24
CA GLY A 149 -4.41 -6.65 -8.16
C GLY A 149 -3.00 -6.19 -8.50
N TYR A 150 -2.14 -6.07 -7.49
CA TYR A 150 -0.73 -5.73 -7.67
C TYR A 150 0.05 -6.83 -8.43
N ILE A 151 -0.12 -8.11 -8.05
CA ILE A 151 0.59 -9.25 -8.65
C ILE A 151 0.21 -9.41 -10.13
N VAL A 152 -1.09 -9.48 -10.43
CA VAL A 152 -1.58 -9.63 -11.81
C VAL A 152 -1.11 -8.46 -12.67
N SER A 153 -1.19 -7.24 -12.15
CA SER A 153 -0.72 -6.05 -12.88
C SER A 153 0.79 -6.07 -13.10
N SER A 154 1.58 -6.51 -12.11
CA SER A 154 3.03 -6.65 -12.23
C SER A 154 3.41 -7.73 -13.26
N LEU A 155 2.68 -8.84 -13.30
CA LEU A 155 2.89 -9.88 -14.32
C LEU A 155 2.47 -9.40 -15.72
N LEU A 156 1.39 -8.63 -15.85
CA LEU A 156 1.01 -8.01 -17.13
C LEU A 156 2.06 -7.00 -17.59
N ILE A 157 2.60 -6.19 -16.68
CA ILE A 157 3.66 -5.22 -16.99
C ILE A 157 4.95 -5.90 -17.44
N CYS A 158 5.24 -7.11 -16.97
CA CYS A 158 6.36 -7.92 -17.46
C CYS A 158 6.34 -8.02 -18.99
N TYR A 159 5.15 -8.19 -19.58
CA TYR A 159 4.97 -8.17 -21.03
C TYR A 159 4.82 -6.74 -21.58
N LEU A 160 3.94 -5.92 -21.02
CA LEU A 160 3.62 -4.59 -21.58
C LEU A 160 4.84 -3.68 -21.69
N VAL A 161 5.77 -3.74 -20.73
CA VAL A 161 6.96 -2.89 -20.72
C VAL A 161 7.90 -3.17 -21.91
N THR A 162 7.82 -4.37 -22.49
CA THR A 162 8.59 -4.73 -23.70
C THR A 162 8.07 -4.06 -24.97
N LEU A 163 6.79 -3.64 -24.97
CA LEU A 163 6.17 -2.98 -26.11
C LEU A 163 6.53 -1.49 -26.13
N SER A 164 6.33 -0.81 -25.00
CA SER A 164 6.73 0.57 -24.77
C SER A 164 6.51 0.96 -23.31
N TRP A 165 7.12 2.07 -22.88
CA TRP A 165 6.81 2.64 -21.56
C TRP A 165 5.36 3.15 -21.47
N HIS A 166 4.73 3.52 -22.58
CA HIS A 166 3.31 3.91 -22.61
C HIS A 166 2.40 2.71 -22.33
N ALA A 167 2.78 1.52 -22.80
CA ALA A 167 1.93 0.34 -22.72
C ALA A 167 1.65 -0.11 -21.28
N VAL A 168 2.52 0.19 -20.32
CA VAL A 168 2.31 -0.21 -18.91
C VAL A 168 1.07 0.43 -18.28
N PHE A 169 0.59 1.55 -18.82
CA PHE A 169 -0.62 2.23 -18.35
C PHE A 169 -1.90 1.51 -18.74
N TRP A 170 -1.85 0.56 -19.69
CA TRP A 170 -3.02 -0.27 -20.04
C TRP A 170 -3.54 -1.10 -18.88
N VAL A 171 -2.74 -1.39 -17.84
CA VAL A 171 -3.23 -2.14 -16.66
C VAL A 171 -4.41 -1.46 -15.96
N TYR A 172 -4.59 -0.15 -16.11
CA TYR A 172 -5.70 0.57 -15.50
C TYR A 172 -7.01 0.46 -16.29
N ILE A 173 -6.99 -0.07 -17.52
CA ILE A 173 -8.21 -0.27 -18.33
C ILE A 173 -9.20 -1.22 -17.64
N PHE A 174 -8.70 -2.15 -16.83
CA PHE A 174 -9.52 -3.10 -16.07
C PHE A 174 -10.46 -2.43 -15.06
N ALA A 175 -10.25 -1.14 -14.73
CA ALA A 175 -11.18 -0.40 -13.89
C ALA A 175 -12.55 -0.22 -14.56
N ILE A 176 -12.60 -0.18 -15.90
CA ILE A 176 -13.83 -0.04 -16.68
C ILE A 176 -14.76 -1.26 -16.54
N PRO A 177 -14.34 -2.51 -16.83
CA PRO A 177 -15.21 -3.67 -16.61
C PRO A 177 -15.61 -3.84 -15.14
N ILE A 178 -14.71 -3.55 -14.20
CA ILE A 178 -15.01 -3.60 -12.76
C ILE A 178 -16.05 -2.56 -12.37
N LEU A 179 -16.00 -1.35 -12.94
CA LEU A 179 -17.03 -0.33 -12.77
C LEU A 179 -18.39 -0.83 -13.24
N PHE A 180 -18.48 -1.43 -14.44
CA PHE A 180 -19.73 -1.97 -14.96
C PHE A 180 -20.27 -3.11 -14.09
N MET A 181 -19.40 -4.01 -13.65
CA MET A 181 -19.76 -5.10 -12.72
C MET A 181 -20.30 -4.53 -11.41
N PHE A 182 -19.59 -3.59 -10.79
CA PHE A 182 -19.99 -2.96 -9.54
C PHE A 182 -21.34 -2.23 -9.68
N GLN A 183 -21.51 -1.46 -10.76
CA GLN A 183 -22.75 -0.74 -11.03
C GLN A 183 -23.95 -1.69 -11.17
N LYS A 184 -23.78 -2.80 -11.91
CA LYS A 184 -24.83 -3.77 -12.22
C LYS A 184 -25.17 -4.69 -11.04
N PHE A 185 -24.17 -5.25 -10.37
CA PHE A 185 -24.36 -6.33 -9.40
C PHE A 185 -24.40 -5.87 -7.95
N VAL A 186 -23.78 -4.73 -7.60
CA VAL A 186 -23.75 -4.28 -6.20
C VAL A 186 -24.88 -3.29 -5.93
N LYS A 187 -25.87 -3.70 -5.13
CA LYS A 187 -26.86 -2.80 -4.56
C LYS A 187 -26.43 -2.42 -3.15
N VAL A 188 -26.10 -1.14 -2.97
CA VAL A 188 -25.77 -0.60 -1.66
C VAL A 188 -27.09 -0.28 -0.93
N PRO A 189 -27.32 -0.82 0.29
CA PRO A 189 -28.49 -0.46 1.07
C PRO A 189 -28.50 1.06 1.28
N LYS A 190 -29.68 1.68 1.15
CA LYS A 190 -29.90 3.06 1.63
C LYS A 190 -29.94 3.03 3.16
N VAL A 191 -28.80 2.78 3.81
CA VAL A 191 -28.74 2.93 5.26
C VAL A 191 -28.83 4.42 5.55
N GLN A 192 -29.88 4.79 6.29
CA GLN A 192 -30.07 6.12 6.86
C GLN A 192 -28.82 6.53 7.64
N HIS A 193 -28.58 7.84 7.70
CA HIS A 193 -27.50 8.44 8.48
C HIS A 193 -27.65 8.14 9.98
N THR A 194 -27.22 6.95 10.42
CA THR A 194 -27.12 6.63 11.85
C THR A 194 -25.65 6.40 12.20
N HIS A 195 -25.07 7.49 12.72
CA HIS A 195 -23.99 7.58 13.72
C HIS A 195 -22.73 6.69 13.58
N ASN A 196 -21.61 7.32 13.23
CA ASN A 196 -20.60 7.68 14.24
C ASN A 196 -19.75 8.88 13.78
N LYS A 197 -19.61 9.87 14.66
CA LYS A 197 -19.05 11.22 14.42
C LYS A 197 -17.51 11.24 14.45
N GLU A 198 -16.84 10.32 13.79
CA GLU A 198 -15.38 10.36 13.69
C GLU A 198 -14.95 10.38 12.23
N HIS A 199 -15.29 11.47 11.56
CA HIS A 199 -14.59 11.87 10.36
C HIS A 199 -13.28 12.53 10.77
N PHE A 200 -12.21 12.22 10.04
CA PHE A 200 -10.95 12.95 10.12
C PHE A 200 -11.24 14.44 9.91
N SER A 201 -11.20 15.21 10.99
CA SER A 201 -11.44 16.65 11.01
C SER A 201 -10.21 17.29 11.62
N LEU A 202 -9.42 17.99 10.79
CA LEU A 202 -8.21 18.70 11.21
C LEU A 202 -8.46 19.65 12.39
N THR A 203 -9.69 20.16 12.52
CA THR A 203 -10.14 21.06 13.58
C THR A 203 -10.35 20.41 14.96
N ASN A 204 -10.39 19.07 15.05
CA ASN A 204 -10.63 18.34 16.31
C ASN A 204 -9.39 17.60 16.85
N LEU A 205 -8.20 17.88 16.31
CA LEU A 205 -6.96 17.15 16.61
C LEU A 205 -6.26 17.56 17.93
N LYS A 206 -6.58 18.74 18.48
CA LYS A 206 -5.95 19.21 19.73
C LYS A 206 -6.41 18.36 20.93
N GLY A 207 -5.48 17.62 21.52
CA GLY A 207 -5.65 16.92 22.80
C GLY A 207 -6.24 15.50 22.73
N LYS A 208 -6.33 14.88 21.55
CA LYS A 208 -6.98 13.55 21.40
C LYS A 208 -6.04 12.37 21.15
N PHE A 209 -4.82 12.61 20.66
CA PHE A 209 -3.89 11.52 20.38
C PHE A 209 -3.00 11.24 21.58
N ASN A 210 -2.94 9.96 21.96
CA ASN A 210 -1.94 9.47 22.88
C ASN A 210 -0.55 9.63 22.23
N SER A 211 0.47 10.03 23.00
CA SER A 211 1.86 10.11 22.55
C SER A 211 2.33 8.83 21.87
N THR A 212 1.85 7.66 22.32
CA THR A 212 2.12 6.37 21.69
C THR A 212 1.63 6.30 20.23
N ILE A 213 0.43 6.80 19.93
CA ILE A 213 -0.12 6.78 18.56
C ILE A 213 0.68 7.69 17.64
N ILE A 214 1.13 8.84 18.14
CA ILE A 214 2.00 9.75 17.38
C ILE A 214 3.32 9.04 17.03
N ILE A 215 3.93 8.33 18.00
CA ILE A 215 5.14 7.55 17.77
C ILE A 215 4.91 6.44 16.72
N ILE A 216 3.82 5.66 16.85
CA ILE A 216 3.47 4.61 15.87
C ILE A 216 3.31 5.22 14.47
N SER A 217 2.65 6.38 14.38
CA SER A 217 2.40 7.06 13.11
C SER A 217 3.70 7.58 12.47
N ILE A 218 4.63 8.12 13.26
CA ILE A 218 5.96 8.56 12.79
C ILE A 218 6.80 7.35 12.35
N ILE A 219 6.80 6.27 13.12
CA ILE A 219 7.51 5.03 12.74
C ILE A 219 6.95 4.48 11.43
N THR A 220 5.62 4.48 11.27
CA THR A 220 4.95 4.07 10.02
C THR A 220 5.39 4.94 8.85
N LEU A 221 5.42 6.26 9.01
CA LEU A 221 5.92 7.18 7.99
C LEU A 221 7.37 6.84 7.58
N LEU A 222 8.26 6.64 8.55
CA LEU A 222 9.66 6.32 8.28
C LEU A 222 9.83 4.95 7.60
N ILE A 223 9.09 3.93 8.05
CA ILE A 223 9.07 2.61 7.42
C ILE A 223 8.70 2.72 5.94
N TYR A 224 7.68 3.51 5.61
CA TYR A 224 7.24 3.66 4.22
C TYR A 224 8.16 4.57 3.38
N ILE A 225 8.88 5.52 4.00
CA ILE A 225 9.95 6.26 3.31
C ILE A 225 11.02 5.29 2.79
N PHE A 226 11.53 4.42 3.67
CA PHE A 226 12.64 3.54 3.31
C PHE A 226 12.20 2.30 2.52
N TYR A 227 10.99 1.79 2.77
CA TYR A 227 10.45 0.67 1.99
C TYR A 227 10.19 1.07 0.54
N MET A 228 9.55 2.23 0.31
CA MET A 228 9.17 2.65 -1.04
C MET A 228 10.36 2.87 -1.98
N ALA A 229 11.57 3.07 -1.44
CA ALA A 229 12.81 3.11 -2.21
C ALA A 229 12.97 1.88 -3.12
N LEU A 230 12.54 0.70 -2.65
CA LEU A 230 12.52 -0.53 -3.42
C LEU A 230 11.78 -0.36 -4.74
N ALA A 231 10.57 0.19 -4.70
CA ALA A 231 9.66 0.22 -5.85
C ALA A 231 10.30 0.94 -7.04
N TYR A 232 10.93 2.10 -6.82
CA TYR A 232 11.49 2.93 -7.89
C TYR A 232 13.01 2.76 -8.10
N LYS A 233 13.77 2.20 -7.15
CA LYS A 233 15.22 1.94 -7.34
C LYS A 233 15.54 0.54 -7.83
N LEU A 234 14.71 -0.46 -7.54
CA LEU A 234 14.94 -1.86 -7.96
C LEU A 234 15.05 -2.00 -9.49
N PRO A 235 14.18 -1.40 -10.33
CA PRO A 235 14.31 -1.52 -11.79
C PRO A 235 15.63 -0.95 -12.30
N ALA A 236 16.00 0.24 -11.84
CA ALA A 236 17.27 0.87 -12.19
C ALA A 236 18.48 0.06 -11.70
N PHE A 237 18.37 -0.62 -10.55
CA PHE A 237 19.42 -1.49 -10.02
C PHE A 237 19.64 -2.72 -10.91
N ILE A 238 18.56 -3.42 -11.29
CA ILE A 238 18.60 -4.63 -12.13
C ILE A 238 19.25 -4.33 -13.48
N ILE A 239 18.86 -3.23 -14.12
CA ILE A 239 19.39 -2.82 -15.42
C ILE A 239 20.87 -2.41 -15.30
N LYS A 240 21.22 -1.63 -14.26
CA LYS A 240 22.60 -1.15 -14.06
C LYS A 240 23.60 -2.30 -13.90
N PHE A 241 23.24 -3.36 -13.19
CA PHE A 241 24.11 -4.49 -12.91
C PHE A 241 23.90 -5.67 -13.87
N HIS A 242 23.18 -5.46 -14.98
CA HIS A 242 22.92 -6.48 -15.99
C HIS A 242 22.29 -7.77 -15.43
N LEU A 243 21.48 -7.66 -14.38
CA LEU A 243 20.78 -8.78 -13.74
C LEU A 243 19.47 -9.15 -14.47
N GLY A 244 19.11 -8.37 -15.49
CA GLY A 244 17.88 -8.53 -16.26
C GLY A 244 17.47 -7.23 -16.92
N ASN A 245 16.22 -7.17 -17.35
CA ASN A 245 15.59 -6.01 -17.98
C ASN A 245 14.40 -5.51 -17.15
N GLU A 246 13.62 -4.58 -17.71
CA GLU A 246 12.41 -4.03 -17.10
C GLU A 246 11.39 -5.14 -16.77
N SER A 247 11.25 -6.15 -17.63
CA SER A 247 10.39 -7.31 -17.41
C SER A 247 10.82 -8.11 -16.18
N THR A 248 12.13 -8.33 -16.01
CA THR A 248 12.70 -8.97 -14.83
C THR A 248 12.38 -8.17 -13.56
N ALA A 249 12.51 -6.84 -13.60
CA ALA A 249 12.17 -5.99 -12.46
C ALA A 249 10.70 -6.09 -12.06
N SER A 250 9.79 -6.09 -13.05
CA SER A 250 8.36 -6.29 -12.83
C SER A 250 8.06 -7.65 -12.20
N PHE A 251 8.73 -8.70 -12.68
CA PHE A 251 8.59 -10.04 -12.13
C PHE A 251 9.12 -10.13 -10.68
N MET A 252 10.26 -9.51 -10.37
CA MET A 252 10.79 -9.47 -8.99
C MET A 252 9.83 -8.75 -8.03
N LEU A 253 9.23 -7.63 -8.44
CA LEU A 253 8.21 -6.96 -7.64
C LEU A 253 6.97 -7.83 -7.40
N ALA A 254 6.55 -8.62 -8.41
CA ALA A 254 5.49 -9.60 -8.25
C ALA A 254 5.86 -10.70 -7.24
N VAL A 255 7.10 -11.22 -7.30
CA VAL A 255 7.62 -12.22 -6.34
C VAL A 255 7.56 -11.68 -4.91
N ILE A 256 7.97 -10.43 -4.68
CA ILE A 256 7.93 -9.80 -3.35
C ILE A 256 6.50 -9.76 -2.82
N ALA A 257 5.53 -9.36 -3.64
CA ALA A 257 4.13 -9.32 -3.25
C ALA A 257 3.56 -10.74 -2.98
N ILE A 258 3.87 -11.72 -3.84
CA ILE A 258 3.46 -13.12 -3.66
C ILE A 258 3.98 -13.66 -2.32
N MET A 259 5.24 -13.40 -1.98
CA MET A 259 5.84 -13.88 -0.74
C MET A 259 5.29 -13.17 0.51
N GLY A 260 4.73 -11.97 0.37
CA GLY A 260 4.07 -11.26 1.46
C GLY A 260 2.76 -11.92 1.93
N ILE A 261 2.01 -12.54 1.00
CA ILE A 261 0.67 -13.10 1.29
C ILE A 261 0.72 -14.19 2.38
N PRO A 262 1.54 -15.26 2.28
CA PRO A 262 1.58 -16.30 3.31
C PRO A 262 1.96 -15.77 4.69
N CYS A 263 2.89 -14.82 4.75
CA CYS A 263 3.32 -14.19 6.00
C CYS A 263 2.19 -13.36 6.63
N GLY A 264 1.51 -12.52 5.85
CA GLY A 264 0.37 -11.73 6.32
C GLY A 264 -0.78 -12.61 6.82
N MET A 265 -1.13 -13.68 6.08
CA MET A 265 -2.15 -14.65 6.50
C MET A 265 -1.79 -15.38 7.78
N SER A 266 -0.51 -15.71 7.95
CA SER A 266 -0.01 -16.44 9.12
C SER A 266 0.28 -15.53 10.31
N PHE A 267 0.01 -14.22 10.22
CA PHE A 267 0.41 -13.24 11.22
C PHE A 267 -0.08 -13.58 12.63
N ASN A 268 -1.36 -13.91 12.81
CA ASN A 268 -1.90 -14.22 14.15
C ASN A 268 -1.22 -15.46 14.77
N TRP A 269 -0.94 -16.49 13.96
CA TRP A 269 -0.23 -17.68 14.41
C TRP A 269 1.22 -17.37 14.78
N LEU A 270 1.93 -16.61 13.94
CA LEU A 270 3.29 -16.14 14.20
C LEU A 270 3.34 -15.27 15.46
N TYR A 271 2.38 -14.36 15.62
CA TYR A 271 2.30 -13.43 16.74
C TYR A 271 2.09 -14.18 18.05
N ASN A 272 1.22 -15.20 18.08
CA ASN A 272 1.00 -15.99 19.28
C ASN A 272 2.22 -16.84 19.66
N ARG A 273 3.00 -17.30 18.67
CA ARG A 273 4.19 -18.15 18.89
C ARG A 273 5.45 -17.36 19.25
N LEU A 274 5.67 -16.22 18.59
CA LEU A 274 6.88 -15.39 18.73
C LEU A 274 6.67 -14.22 19.70
N ASN A 275 5.42 -13.83 19.94
CA ASN A 275 5.00 -12.74 20.81
C ASN A 275 5.83 -11.46 20.54
N LYS A 276 6.51 -10.91 21.54
CA LYS A 276 7.38 -9.72 21.43
C LYS A 276 8.51 -9.81 20.40
N TRP A 277 8.88 -11.01 19.93
CA TRP A 277 9.96 -11.18 18.95
C TRP A 277 9.51 -11.03 17.50
N ILE A 278 8.22 -11.03 17.21
CA ILE A 278 7.72 -10.93 15.82
C ILE A 278 8.18 -9.64 15.14
N TRP A 279 8.22 -8.52 15.87
CA TRP A 279 8.60 -7.22 15.32
C TRP A 279 10.10 -7.11 15.02
N PRO A 280 11.02 -7.46 15.93
CA PRO A 280 12.43 -7.60 15.59
C PRO A 280 12.70 -8.54 14.41
N ILE A 281 12.02 -9.69 14.34
CA ILE A 281 12.19 -10.66 13.24
C ILE A 281 11.71 -10.06 11.92
N CYS A 282 10.57 -9.37 11.92
CA CYS A 282 10.06 -8.63 10.76
C CYS A 282 11.08 -7.59 10.26
N LEU A 283 11.63 -6.77 11.16
CA LEU A 283 12.63 -5.76 10.82
C LEU A 283 13.95 -6.40 10.31
N LEU A 284 14.38 -7.51 10.91
CA LEU A 284 15.55 -8.28 10.48
C LEU A 284 15.37 -8.81 9.05
N LEU A 285 14.22 -9.38 8.73
CA LEU A 285 13.91 -9.88 7.39
C LEU A 285 13.94 -8.73 6.37
N ASN A 286 13.34 -7.59 6.69
CA ASN A 286 13.39 -6.41 5.80
C ASN A 286 14.84 -5.91 5.61
N ALA A 287 15.60 -5.76 6.69
CA ALA A 287 17.00 -5.34 6.64
C ALA A 287 17.85 -6.29 5.79
N THR A 288 17.69 -7.60 6.01
CA THR A 288 18.43 -8.65 5.29
C THR A 288 18.04 -8.68 3.81
N GLY A 289 16.73 -8.59 3.50
CA GLY A 289 16.23 -8.55 2.14
C GLY A 289 16.78 -7.36 1.35
N PHE A 290 16.68 -6.15 1.91
CA PHE A 290 17.28 -4.95 1.30
C PHE A 290 18.79 -5.06 1.15
N PHE A 291 19.48 -5.62 2.16
CA PHE A 291 20.93 -5.76 2.14
C PHE A 291 21.38 -6.69 1.02
N LEU A 292 20.78 -7.89 0.92
CA LEU A 292 21.07 -8.86 -0.13
C LEU A 292 20.79 -8.30 -1.52
N ILE A 293 19.68 -7.59 -1.71
CA ILE A 293 19.39 -6.92 -2.99
C ILE A 293 20.48 -5.88 -3.28
N SER A 294 20.86 -5.04 -2.31
CA SER A 294 21.83 -3.95 -2.52
C SER A 294 23.21 -4.42 -2.96
N ILE A 295 23.68 -5.57 -2.45
CA ILE A 295 24.99 -6.14 -2.81
C ILE A 295 24.91 -7.14 -3.96
N SER A 296 23.71 -7.45 -4.45
CA SER A 296 23.54 -8.50 -5.46
C SER A 296 24.27 -8.14 -6.75
N ARG A 297 25.08 -9.08 -7.21
CA ARG A 297 25.76 -9.09 -8.52
C ARG A 297 25.44 -10.35 -9.32
N ASP A 298 24.65 -11.24 -8.71
CA ASP A 298 24.16 -12.48 -9.28
C ASP A 298 22.64 -12.52 -9.15
N PHE A 299 21.98 -13.12 -10.14
CA PHE A 299 20.52 -13.20 -10.21
C PHE A 299 19.93 -14.04 -9.07
N GLY A 300 20.61 -15.10 -8.63
CA GLY A 300 20.18 -15.93 -7.51
C GLY A 300 20.14 -15.15 -6.20
N ILE A 301 21.18 -14.35 -5.92
CA ILE A 301 21.22 -13.50 -4.71
C ILE A 301 20.09 -12.46 -4.75
N LEU A 302 19.82 -11.87 -5.92
CA LEU A 302 18.70 -10.93 -6.09
C LEU A 302 17.36 -11.58 -5.75
N VAL A 303 17.09 -12.79 -6.26
CA VAL A 303 15.85 -13.54 -6.00
C VAL A 303 15.71 -13.85 -4.51
N VAL A 304 16.77 -14.35 -3.86
CA VAL A 304 16.77 -14.63 -2.43
C VAL A 304 16.47 -13.37 -1.61
N GLY A 305 17.10 -12.25 -1.96
CA GLY A 305 16.84 -10.96 -1.33
C GLY A 305 15.38 -10.51 -1.48
N CYS A 306 14.80 -10.64 -2.68
CA CYS A 306 13.40 -10.32 -2.94
C CYS A 306 12.43 -11.21 -2.14
N VAL A 307 12.70 -12.52 -2.08
CA VAL A 307 11.88 -13.47 -1.32
C VAL A 307 11.89 -13.13 0.17
N ILE A 308 13.07 -12.91 0.76
CA ILE A 308 13.23 -12.55 2.17
C ILE A 308 12.52 -11.22 2.47
N LEU A 309 12.66 -10.23 1.58
CA LEU A 309 12.02 -8.94 1.73
C LEU A 309 10.49 -9.04 1.69
N GLY A 310 9.93 -9.85 0.78
CA GLY A 310 8.49 -10.10 0.71
C GLY A 310 7.95 -10.75 1.98
N LEU A 311 8.64 -11.78 2.48
CA LEU A 311 8.29 -12.44 3.75
C LEU A 311 8.31 -11.46 4.93
N GLY A 312 9.32 -10.59 4.99
CA GLY A 312 9.45 -9.58 6.04
C GLY A 312 8.35 -8.53 5.96
N PHE A 313 8.16 -7.92 4.78
CA PHE A 313 7.23 -6.80 4.63
C PHE A 313 5.76 -7.22 4.81
N GLY A 314 5.41 -8.46 4.46
CA GLY A 314 4.07 -9.01 4.69
C GLY A 314 3.61 -8.99 6.17
N LEU A 315 4.55 -8.90 7.12
CA LEU A 315 4.25 -8.82 8.56
C LEU A 315 4.12 -7.40 9.09
N VAL A 316 4.58 -6.38 8.36
CA VAL A 316 4.67 -4.99 8.84
C VAL A 316 3.28 -4.43 9.13
N MET A 317 2.37 -4.52 8.16
CA MET A 317 1.04 -3.91 8.27
C MET A 317 0.15 -4.55 9.34
N PRO A 318 0.01 -5.89 9.39
CA PRO A 318 -0.71 -6.54 10.46
C PRO A 318 -0.17 -6.19 11.85
N TYR A 319 1.16 -6.04 11.99
CA TYR A 319 1.76 -5.63 13.25
C TYR A 319 1.41 -4.19 13.63
N ILE A 320 1.49 -3.23 12.70
CA ILE A 320 1.12 -1.83 12.95
C ILE A 320 -0.34 -1.74 13.42
N PHE A 321 -1.27 -2.42 12.74
CA PHE A 321 -2.68 -2.42 13.18
C PHE A 321 -2.87 -3.07 14.55
N LYS A 322 -2.16 -4.17 14.83
CA LYS A 322 -2.20 -4.79 16.16
C LYS A 322 -1.63 -3.85 17.24
N TRP A 323 -0.57 -3.11 16.91
CA TRP A 323 0.06 -2.17 17.83
C TRP A 323 -0.84 -0.97 18.14
N ILE A 324 -1.55 -0.44 17.15
CA ILE A 324 -2.59 0.59 17.33
C ILE A 324 -3.70 0.06 18.22
N SER A 325 -4.27 -1.11 17.90
CA SER A 325 -5.37 -1.73 18.64
C SER A 325 -5.02 -1.98 20.12
N ASN A 326 -3.78 -2.40 20.41
CA ASN A 326 -3.31 -2.59 21.77
C ASN A 326 -3.01 -1.28 22.54
N SER A 327 -2.83 -0.15 21.84
CA SER A 327 -2.41 1.14 22.42
C SER A 327 -3.53 2.17 22.51
N ALA A 328 -4.58 2.02 21.69
CA ALA A 328 -5.69 2.95 21.58
C ALA A 328 -6.85 2.51 22.49
N PRO A 329 -7.52 3.44 23.21
CA PRO A 329 -8.85 3.17 23.73
C PRO A 329 -9.78 2.84 22.56
N ALA A 330 -10.62 1.80 22.68
CA ALA A 330 -11.52 1.31 21.63
C ALA A 330 -12.41 2.40 20.97
N LYS A 331 -12.60 3.53 21.66
CA LYS A 331 -13.33 4.70 21.15
C LYS A 331 -12.64 5.41 19.97
N TRP A 332 -11.30 5.47 19.94
CA TRP A 332 -10.53 6.29 18.98
C TRP A 332 -9.76 5.46 17.95
N GLU A 333 -9.88 4.14 17.98
CA GLU A 333 -9.10 3.20 17.14
C GLU A 333 -9.24 3.49 15.63
N ASN A 334 -10.43 3.90 15.17
CA ASN A 334 -10.65 4.28 13.77
C ASN A 334 -9.92 5.56 13.37
N LEU A 335 -9.89 6.56 14.27
CA LEU A 335 -9.17 7.81 14.04
C LEU A 335 -7.66 7.56 14.01
N ASP A 336 -7.16 6.74 14.94
CA ASP A 336 -5.74 6.38 15.04
C ASP A 336 -5.26 5.58 13.82
N THR A 337 -6.06 4.62 13.36
CA THR A 337 -5.80 3.87 12.12
C THR A 337 -5.77 4.81 10.92
N THR A 338 -6.72 5.75 10.83
CA THR A 338 -6.77 6.74 9.76
C THR A 338 -5.53 7.63 9.75
N LEU A 339 -5.07 8.09 10.92
CA LEU A 339 -3.84 8.87 11.04
C LEU A 339 -2.61 8.08 10.55
N CYS A 340 -2.49 6.81 10.94
CA CYS A 340 -1.42 5.94 10.46
C CYS A 340 -1.44 5.75 8.94
N LEU A 341 -2.62 5.58 8.32
CA LEU A 341 -2.73 5.48 6.86
C LEU A 341 -2.32 6.78 6.15
N VAL A 342 -2.68 7.95 6.69
CA VAL A 342 -2.22 9.24 6.15
C VAL A 342 -0.70 9.36 6.24
N MET A 343 -0.10 8.92 7.34
CA MET A 343 1.34 8.94 7.54
C MET A 343 2.08 7.93 6.64
N MET A 344 1.49 6.76 6.39
CA MET A 344 1.95 5.79 5.40
C MET A 344 2.02 6.41 4.00
N ASP A 345 0.92 6.99 3.52
CA ASP A 345 0.86 7.63 2.20
C ASP A 345 1.82 8.82 2.12
N GLY A 346 1.90 9.61 3.19
CA GLY A 346 2.86 10.71 3.32
C GLY A 346 4.31 10.23 3.21
N GLY A 347 4.66 9.13 3.87
CA GLY A 347 5.97 8.50 3.78
C GLY A 347 6.29 8.04 2.36
N CYS A 348 5.31 7.47 1.65
CA CYS A 348 5.49 7.08 0.26
C CYS A 348 5.79 8.27 -0.65
N VAL A 349 5.03 9.37 -0.53
CA VAL A 349 5.23 10.58 -1.35
C VAL A 349 6.57 11.24 -1.02
N ALA A 350 6.96 11.26 0.25
CA ALA A 350 8.23 11.82 0.70
C ALA A 350 9.44 10.99 0.28
N SER A 351 9.25 9.68 0.04
CA SER A 351 10.32 8.71 -0.19
C SER A 351 11.33 9.13 -1.27
N PRO A 352 10.95 9.47 -2.53
CA PRO A 352 11.93 9.86 -3.55
C PRO A 352 12.78 11.06 -3.15
N TYR A 353 12.18 12.09 -2.54
CA TYR A 353 12.91 13.27 -2.09
C TYR A 353 13.86 12.96 -0.94
N VAL A 354 13.38 12.29 0.12
CA VAL A 354 14.21 11.96 1.29
C VAL A 354 15.37 11.05 0.89
N ILE A 355 15.11 10.02 0.09
CA ILE A 355 16.15 9.11 -0.40
C ILE A 355 17.14 9.85 -1.30
N SER A 356 16.68 10.80 -2.14
CA SER A 356 17.59 11.58 -3.00
C SER A 356 18.53 12.51 -2.23
N LEU A 357 18.13 12.98 -1.04
CA LEU A 357 18.98 13.77 -0.15
C LEU A 357 20.06 12.92 0.52
N ILE A 358 19.72 11.66 0.84
CA ILE A 358 20.67 10.71 1.44
C ILE A 358 21.63 10.20 0.38
N THR A 359 21.13 9.87 -0.82
CA THR A 359 21.93 9.23 -1.85
C THR A 359 21.36 9.34 -3.26
N LYS A 360 22.26 9.35 -4.25
CA LYS A 360 21.90 9.48 -5.67
C LYS A 360 21.77 8.13 -6.39
N ASN A 361 22.50 7.11 -5.96
CA ASN A 361 22.59 5.82 -6.67
C ASN A 361 21.59 4.79 -6.13
N SER A 362 21.11 3.88 -6.98
CA SER A 362 20.14 2.84 -6.58
C SER A 362 20.67 1.89 -5.52
N GLU A 363 21.93 1.45 -5.63
CA GLU A 363 22.58 0.54 -4.69
C GLU A 363 22.63 1.12 -3.28
N SER A 364 23.15 2.34 -3.15
CA SER A 364 23.25 3.04 -1.87
C SER A 364 21.89 3.42 -1.32
N ALA A 365 20.88 3.65 -2.16
CA ALA A 365 19.49 3.84 -1.72
C ALA A 365 18.95 2.56 -1.06
N LEU A 366 19.09 1.41 -1.71
CA LEU A 366 18.65 0.12 -1.16
C LEU A 366 19.45 -0.25 0.10
N LEU A 367 20.75 0.05 0.12
CA LEU A 367 21.59 -0.13 1.30
C LEU A 367 21.17 0.80 2.45
N SER A 368 20.78 2.05 2.17
CA SER A 368 20.27 2.97 3.19
C SER A 368 18.98 2.46 3.83
N SER A 369 18.10 1.81 3.04
CA SER A 369 16.92 1.12 3.56
C SER A 369 17.29 -0.08 4.44
N ALA A 370 18.28 -0.89 4.04
CA ALA A 370 18.79 -1.98 4.88
C ALA A 370 19.33 -1.46 6.23
N ILE A 371 20.14 -0.40 6.20
CA ILE A 371 20.69 0.22 7.41
C ILE A 371 19.56 0.75 8.30
N PHE A 372 18.57 1.43 7.72
CA PHE A 372 17.42 1.94 8.48
C PHE A 372 16.66 0.83 9.20
N PHE A 373 16.28 -0.24 8.50
CA PHE A 373 15.58 -1.38 9.12
C PHE A 373 16.46 -2.10 10.16
N GLY A 374 17.77 -2.20 9.91
CA GLY A 374 18.74 -2.75 10.86
C GLY A 374 18.87 -1.91 12.14
N ILE A 375 18.92 -0.58 12.02
CA ILE A 375 18.94 0.33 13.18
C ILE A 375 17.64 0.22 13.98
N LEU A 376 16.47 0.23 13.31
CA LEU A 376 15.19 0.05 13.99
C LEU A 376 15.12 -1.29 14.73
N MET A 377 15.63 -2.37 14.12
CA MET A 377 15.71 -3.67 14.76
C MET A 377 16.58 -3.63 16.03
N ILE A 378 17.77 -3.00 15.97
CA ILE A 378 18.67 -2.88 17.13
C ILE A 378 17.99 -2.07 18.24
N ILE A 379 17.36 -0.94 17.91
CA ILE A 379 16.62 -0.12 18.87
C ILE A 379 15.54 -0.95 19.57
N GLU A 380 14.77 -1.74 18.82
CA GLU A 380 13.72 -2.58 19.37
C GLU A 380 14.28 -3.69 20.29
N ILE A 381 15.36 -4.34 19.88
CA ILE A 381 16.03 -5.36 20.71
C ILE A 381 16.51 -4.75 22.03
N ILE A 382 17.12 -3.56 21.98
CA ILE A 382 17.56 -2.82 23.17
C ILE A 382 16.35 -2.51 24.06
N ALA A 383 15.23 -2.03 23.50
CA ALA A 383 14.01 -1.75 24.25
C ALA A 383 13.45 -3.00 24.96
N ILE A 384 13.40 -4.14 24.28
CA ILE A 384 12.96 -5.43 24.85
C ILE A 384 13.88 -5.85 26.00
N ILE A 385 15.19 -5.68 25.84
CA ILE A 385 16.18 -6.02 26.88
C ILE A 385 16.00 -5.12 28.10
N ILE A 386 15.91 -3.80 27.92
CA ILE A 386 15.71 -2.83 29.00
C ILE A 386 14.41 -3.12 29.77
N GLN A 387 13.31 -3.40 29.06
CA GLN A 387 12.04 -3.73 29.69
C GLN A 387 12.15 -4.97 30.57
N LYS A 388 12.86 -6.02 30.10
CA LYS A 388 13.12 -7.25 30.89
C LYS A 388 13.92 -6.97 32.16
N TYR A 389 14.93 -6.10 32.09
CA TYR A 389 15.73 -5.72 33.27
C TYR A 389 14.94 -4.85 34.26
N SER A 390 14.11 -3.92 33.76
CA SER A 390 13.25 -3.06 34.60
C SER A 390 12.20 -3.88 35.37
N THR A 391 11.54 -4.84 34.70
CA THR A 391 10.58 -5.72 35.36
C THR A 391 11.22 -6.62 36.41
N LYS A 392 12.47 -7.08 36.18
CA LYS A 392 13.20 -7.92 37.14
C LYS A 392 13.66 -7.13 38.38
N LYS A 393 13.93 -5.83 38.22
CA LYS A 393 14.32 -4.93 39.32
C LYS A 393 13.11 -4.46 40.16
N ALA A 394 11.91 -4.45 39.60
CA ALA A 394 10.68 -4.14 40.33
C ALA A 394 10.09 -5.33 41.11
N SER A 395 10.56 -6.56 40.82
CA SER A 395 10.14 -7.80 41.49
C SER A 395 11.12 -8.28 42.58
N VAL A 396 12.18 -7.51 42.85
CA VAL A 396 13.17 -7.71 43.93
C VAL A 396 13.05 -6.50 44.85
#